data_AF-A0AAP5N4G0-F1
#
_entry.id   AF-A0AAP5N4G0-F1
#
_cell.length_a   1.000
_cell.length_b   1.000
_cell.length_c   1.000
_cell.angle_alpha   90.00
_cell.angle_beta   90.00
_cell.angle_gamma   90.00
#
_symmetry.space_group_name_H-M   'P 1'
#
loop_
_entity.id
_entity.type
_entity.pdbx_description
1 polymer ?
#
loop_
_entity_poly.entity_id
_entity_poly.type
_entity_poly.pdbx_seq_one_letter_code
_entity_poly.pdbx_strand_id
1 'polypeptide(L)'
;MEKTIEYCFHPVHQRLAQLYFKYGNLTQMYENASVEEFRNLEESLKLNAHMVRKLNELNSLSLIAYQINDMNWLHEICGKIEKLKESFLV
;
A
#
# COMPACT_ATOMS: atom_id res chain seq x y z
N MET A 1 -14.40 -26.98 1.13
CA MET A 1 -13.23 -26.40 0.44
C MET A 1 -12.78 -25.20 1.25
N GLU A 2 -11.73 -25.38 2.06
CA GLU A 2 -11.08 -24.26 2.74
C GLU A 2 -10.44 -23.36 1.68
N LYS A 3 -10.85 -22.08 1.62
CA LYS A 3 -10.12 -21.08 0.85
C LYS A 3 -8.77 -20.91 1.54
N THR A 4 -7.71 -21.46 0.97
CA THR A 4 -6.35 -21.07 1.30
C THR A 4 -6.24 -19.58 0.98
N ILE A 5 -6.21 -18.74 2.00
CA ILE A 5 -5.97 -17.30 1.84
C ILE A 5 -4.48 -17.18 1.52
N GLU A 6 -4.15 -17.06 0.24
CA GLU A 6 -2.81 -16.70 -0.20
C GLU A 6 -2.63 -15.22 0.13
N TYR A 7 -1.92 -14.94 1.22
CA TYR A 7 -1.57 -13.57 1.59
C TYR A 7 -0.49 -13.07 0.62
N CYS A 8 -0.93 -12.53 -0.52
CA CYS A 8 -0.01 -11.84 -1.42
C CYS A 8 0.22 -10.42 -0.87
N PHE A 9 1.34 -10.20 -0.21
CA PHE A 9 1.76 -8.87 0.22
C PHE A 9 2.48 -8.18 -0.94
N HIS A 10 2.11 -6.95 -1.26
CA HIS A 10 2.83 -6.14 -2.25
C HIS A 10 4.35 -6.18 -1.98
N PRO A 11 5.21 -6.27 -3.01
CA PRO A 11 6.67 -6.34 -2.85
C PRO A 11 7.22 -5.22 -1.95
N VAL A 12 6.58 -4.05 -1.96
CA VAL A 12 6.96 -2.92 -1.09
C VAL A 12 6.83 -3.26 0.40
N HIS A 13 5.75 -3.93 0.81
CA HIS A 13 5.51 -4.26 2.21
C HIS A 13 6.47 -5.36 2.66
N GLN A 14 6.75 -6.33 1.77
CA GLN A 14 7.78 -7.34 2.00
C GLN A 14 9.15 -6.69 2.18
N ARG A 15 9.51 -5.71 1.33
CA ARG A 15 10.79 -5.02 1.42
C ARG A 15 10.93 -4.20 2.70
N LEU A 16 9.89 -3.45 3.09
CA LEU A 16 9.87 -2.71 4.34
C LEU A 16 10.03 -3.65 5.55
N ALA A 17 9.35 -4.80 5.54
CA ALA A 17 9.48 -5.81 6.60
C ALA A 17 10.90 -6.40 6.66
N GLN A 18 11.49 -6.76 5.52
CA GLN A 18 12.86 -7.28 5.44
C GLN A 18 13.88 -6.30 6.04
N LEU A 19 13.78 -5.01 5.68
CA LEU A 19 14.67 -3.97 6.22
C LEU A 19 14.49 -3.85 7.74
N TYR A 20 13.25 -3.84 8.24
CA TYR A 20 13.01 -3.79 9.67
C TYR A 20 13.54 -5.01 10.41
N PHE A 21 13.32 -6.24 9.90
CA PHE A 21 13.86 -7.45 10.52
C PHE A 21 15.39 -7.49 10.49
N LYS A 22 16.03 -6.93 9.46
CA LYS A 22 17.48 -6.86 9.36
C LYS A 22 18.10 -5.94 10.43
N TYR A 23 17.50 -4.77 10.68
CA TYR A 23 18.09 -3.75 11.56
C TYR A 23 17.42 -3.62 12.92
N GLY A 24 16.21 -4.15 13.09
CA GLY A 24 15.40 -4.09 14.31
C GLY A 24 14.76 -2.73 14.60
N ASN A 25 15.42 -1.61 14.23
CA ASN A 25 14.89 -0.26 14.36
C ASN A 25 15.59 0.71 13.40
N LEU A 26 15.07 1.94 13.30
CA LEU A 26 15.61 2.98 12.42
C LEU A 26 16.98 3.50 12.84
N THR A 27 17.28 3.57 14.14
CA THR A 27 18.59 4.02 14.64
C THR A 27 19.70 3.08 14.20
N GLN A 28 19.50 1.78 14.39
CA GLN A 28 20.45 0.75 13.96
C GLN A 28 20.57 0.70 12.44
N MET A 29 19.50 0.97 11.71
CA MET A 29 19.57 1.10 10.26
C MET A 29 20.41 2.31 9.84
N TYR A 30 20.25 3.46 10.49
CA TYR A 30 21.05 4.66 10.24
C TYR A 30 22.55 4.44 10.47
N GLU A 31 22.91 3.69 11.49
CA GLU A 31 24.31 3.41 11.81
C GLU A 31 24.95 2.34 10.89
N ASN A 32 24.16 1.36 10.42
CA ASN A 32 24.72 0.13 9.83
C ASN A 32 24.28 -0.16 8.37
N ALA A 33 23.30 0.57 7.82
CA ALA A 33 22.83 0.32 6.46
C ALA A 33 23.72 0.99 5.41
N SER A 34 23.82 0.34 4.25
CA SER A 34 24.45 0.93 3.08
C SER A 34 23.58 2.04 2.47
N VAL A 35 24.20 2.94 1.70
CA VAL A 35 23.49 3.96 0.91
C VAL A 35 22.44 3.33 0.00
N GLU A 36 22.73 2.16 -0.55
CA GLU A 36 21.82 1.43 -1.43
C GLU A 36 20.58 0.92 -0.69
N GLU A 37 20.73 0.50 0.56
CA GLU A 37 19.60 0.10 1.40
C GLU A 37 18.73 1.29 1.80
N PHE A 38 19.34 2.46 2.00
CA PHE A 38 18.61 3.70 2.21
C PHE A 38 17.82 4.13 0.96
N ARG A 39 18.39 4.00 -0.24
CA ARG A 39 17.64 4.25 -1.49
C ARG A 39 16.47 3.28 -1.65
N ASN A 40 16.70 1.99 -1.41
CA ASN A 40 15.64 0.98 -1.43
C ASN A 40 14.53 1.29 -0.42
N LEU A 41 14.88 1.77 0.78
CA LEU A 41 13.90 2.20 1.77
C LEU A 41 13.10 3.41 1.27
N GLU A 42 13.76 4.42 0.73
CA GLU A 42 13.11 5.62 0.21
C GLU A 42 12.13 5.29 -0.92
N GLU A 43 12.56 4.48 -1.89
CA GLU A 43 11.72 4.03 -2.99
C GLU A 43 10.50 3.24 -2.49
N SER A 44 10.73 2.37 -1.50
CA SER A 44 9.67 1.59 -0.88
C SER A 44 8.66 2.48 -0.14
N LEU A 45 9.15 3.44 0.64
CA LEU A 45 8.29 4.40 1.34
C LEU A 45 7.51 5.27 0.38
N LYS A 46 8.14 5.75 -0.70
CA LYS A 46 7.49 6.58 -1.72
C LYS A 46 6.34 5.83 -2.39
N LEU A 47 6.57 4.58 -2.79
CA LEU A 47 5.53 3.77 -3.42
C LEU A 47 4.39 3.45 -2.43
N ASN A 48 4.72 3.05 -1.20
CA ASN A 48 3.75 2.83 -0.14
C ASN A 48 2.89 4.09 0.12
N ALA A 49 3.52 5.25 0.26
CA ALA A 49 2.82 6.51 0.48
C ALA A 49 1.87 6.86 -0.67
N HIS A 50 2.29 6.66 -1.91
CA HIS A 50 1.44 6.89 -3.09
C HIS A 50 0.22 5.95 -3.11
N MET A 51 0.43 4.67 -2.84
CA MET A 51 -0.64 3.67 -2.79
C MET A 51 -1.69 4.00 -1.72
N VAL A 52 -1.23 4.26 -0.49
CA VAL A 52 -2.10 4.61 0.64
C VAL A 52 -2.86 5.90 0.37
N ARG A 53 -2.17 6.93 -0.15
CA ARG A 53 -2.80 8.21 -0.50
C ARG A 53 -3.93 8.03 -1.50
N LYS A 54 -3.67 7.33 -2.62
CA LYS A 54 -4.67 7.13 -3.67
C LYS A 54 -5.87 6.31 -3.19
N LEU A 55 -5.64 5.31 -2.34
CA LEU A 55 -6.73 4.54 -1.73
C LEU A 55 -7.59 5.42 -0.82
N ASN A 56 -6.97 6.26 0.01
CA ASN A 56 -7.68 7.20 0.88
C ASN A 56 -8.50 8.21 0.09
N GLU A 57 -7.93 8.79 -0.97
CA GLU A 57 -8.65 9.72 -1.86
C GLU A 57 -9.90 9.06 -2.46
N LEU A 58 -9.79 7.82 -2.96
CA LEU A 58 -10.93 7.08 -3.50
C LEU A 58 -11.97 6.73 -2.42
N ASN A 59 -11.55 6.34 -1.21
CA ASN A 59 -12.47 6.08 -0.10
C ASN A 59 -13.22 7.34 0.35
N SER A 60 -12.55 8.50 0.35
CA SER A 60 -13.23 9.77 0.64
C SER A 60 -14.25 10.11 -0.45
N LEU A 61 -13.91 9.90 -1.72
CA LEU A 61 -14.85 10.13 -2.82
C LEU A 61 -16.04 9.17 -2.79
N SER A 62 -15.83 7.90 -2.44
CA SER A 62 -16.94 6.93 -2.35
C SER A 62 -17.92 7.32 -1.25
N LEU A 63 -17.42 7.82 -0.11
CA LEU A 63 -18.26 8.34 0.96
C LEU A 63 -19.10 9.54 0.47
N ILE A 64 -18.50 10.48 -0.26
CA ILE A 64 -19.22 11.63 -0.82
C ILE A 64 -20.29 11.17 -1.81
N ALA A 65 -19.96 10.27 -2.74
CA ALA A 65 -20.88 9.73 -3.73
C ALA A 65 -22.09 9.06 -3.06
N TYR A 66 -21.85 8.26 -2.02
CA TYR A 66 -22.90 7.65 -1.20
C TYR A 66 -23.77 8.71 -0.51
N GLN A 67 -23.17 9.73 0.11
CA GLN A 67 -23.90 10.78 0.83
C GLN A 67 -24.84 11.58 -0.08
N ILE A 68 -24.48 11.78 -1.36
CA ILE A 68 -25.32 12.48 -2.34
C ILE A 68 -26.26 11.55 -3.13
N ASN A 69 -26.32 10.26 -2.77
CA ASN A 69 -27.08 9.22 -3.48
C ASN A 69 -26.71 9.03 -4.96
N ASP A 70 -25.49 9.38 -5.37
CA ASP A 70 -24.99 9.09 -6.72
C ASP A 70 -24.41 7.67 -6.77
N MET A 71 -25.31 6.70 -6.97
CA MET A 71 -24.96 5.27 -6.96
C MET A 71 -24.14 4.85 -8.18
N ASN A 72 -24.26 5.56 -9.30
CA ASN A 72 -23.46 5.27 -10.50
C ASN A 72 -22.01 5.67 -10.25
N TRP A 73 -21.79 6.89 -9.75
CA TRP A 73 -20.44 7.35 -9.40
C TRP A 73 -19.81 6.50 -8.29
N LEU A 74 -20.60 6.11 -7.28
CA LEU A 74 -20.16 5.20 -6.22
C LEU A 74 -19.65 3.87 -6.81
N HIS A 75 -20.40 3.25 -7.73
CA HIS A 75 -20.00 1.99 -8.36
C HIS A 75 -18.70 2.13 -9.15
N GLU A 76 -18.52 3.23 -9.89
CA GLU A 76 -17.28 3.53 -10.59
C GLU A 76 -16.08 3.67 -9.63
N ILE A 77 -16.25 4.36 -8.51
CA ILE A 77 -15.20 4.53 -7.50
C ILE A 77 -14.84 3.18 -6.87
N CYS A 78 -15.83 2.37 -6.51
CA CYS A 78 -15.59 1.02 -6.00
C CYS A 78 -14.78 0.18 -7.01
N GLY A 79 -15.11 0.25 -8.30
CA GLY A 79 -14.33 -0.42 -9.35
C GLY A 79 -12.88 0.07 -9.44
N LYS A 80 -12.63 1.37 -9.23
CA LYS A 80 -11.27 1.92 -9.16
C LYS A 80 -10.52 1.46 -7.91
N ILE A 81 -11.20 1.32 -6.77
CA ILE A 81 -10.62 0.82 -5.52
C ILE A 81 -10.19 -0.63 -5.68
N GLU A 82 -11.03 -1.49 -6.24
CA GLU A 82 -10.69 -2.91 -6.42
C GLU A 82 -9.51 -3.08 -7.39
N LYS A 83 -9.51 -2.38 -8.53
CA LYS A 83 -8.34 -2.37 -9.44
C LYS A 83 -7.06 -1.87 -8.76
N LEU A 84 -7.16 -0.88 -7.88
CA LEU A 84 -6.01 -0.38 -7.12
C LEU A 84 -5.51 -1.43 -6.13
N LYS A 85 -6.41 -2.10 -5.39
CA LYS A 85 -6.05 -3.19 -4.48
C LYS A 85 -5.41 -4.36 -5.22
N GLU A 86 -5.91 -4.73 -6.39
CA GLU A 86 -5.29 -5.76 -7.24
C GLU A 86 -3.85 -5.39 -7.60
N SER A 87 -3.59 -4.11 -7.90
CA SER A 87 -2.21 -3.65 -8.15
C SER A 87 -1.29 -3.75 -6.92
N PHE A 88 -1.85 -3.97 -5.72
CA PHE A 88 -1.07 -4.21 -4.50
C PHE A 88 -0.73 -5.70 -4.32
N LEU A 89 -1.29 -6.60 -5.11
CA LEU A 89 -1.04 -8.05 -5.01
C LEU A 89 -0.04 -8.56 -6.05
N VAL A 90 0.47 -7.68 -6.92
CA VAL A 90 1.39 -8.02 -8.02
C VAL A 90 2.81 -7.55 -7.71
#